data_AF-A0A0A2WTD6-F1
#
_entry.id   AF-A0A0A2WTD6-F1
#
_cell.length_a   1.000
_cell.length_b   1.000
_cell.length_c   1.000
_cell.angle_alpha   90.00
_cell.angle_beta   90.00
_cell.angle_gamma   90.00
#
_symmetry.space_group_name_H-M   'P 1'
#
loop_
_entity.id
_entity.type
_entity.pdbx_description
1 polymer ?
#
loop_
_entity_poly.entity_id
_entity_poly.type
_entity_poly.pdbx_seq_one_letter_code
_entity_poly.pdbx_strand_id
1 'polypeptide(L)'
;MVRKIAPLFLFLTLAWAQTLNCDATEVRFDFAAPSGPVQVVAPDGNTYYRASLPAYLAFLDALPSSGRFLPTQVVGASSGLYVTCTVTTPNRGGGGGTLCGAGTTRCLRLSVTGTLPAPLSNNRVYVLGQVVSGNATSHFPGFASLSSVLAYDGGGLFSIARNTTATLRIWLLVELLGTDAFTGGYSGTLTFTYRLQAD
;
A
#
# COMPACT_ATOMS: atom_id res chain seq x y z
N MET A 1 -61.68 -26.38 10.55
CA MET A 1 -61.04 -25.11 10.13
C MET A 1 -59.53 -25.35 10.03
N VAL A 2 -59.01 -25.48 8.81
CA VAL A 2 -57.60 -25.81 8.55
C VAL A 2 -56.82 -24.50 8.41
N ARG A 3 -55.96 -24.19 9.39
CA ARG A 3 -55.08 -23.02 9.36
C ARG A 3 -53.76 -23.43 8.69
N LYS A 4 -53.60 -23.09 7.41
CA LYS A 4 -52.34 -23.29 6.68
C LYS A 4 -51.28 -22.34 7.25
N ILE A 5 -50.29 -22.90 7.92
CA ILE A 5 -49.06 -22.17 8.28
C ILE A 5 -48.16 -22.24 7.06
N ALA A 6 -48.00 -21.12 6.36
CA ALA A 6 -47.01 -20.97 5.32
C ALA A 6 -45.61 -20.85 5.98
N PRO A 7 -44.62 -21.69 5.61
CA PRO A 7 -43.26 -21.45 6.03
C PRO A 7 -42.73 -20.24 5.24
N LEU A 8 -42.46 -19.15 5.97
CA LEU A 8 -41.68 -18.02 5.47
C LEU A 8 -40.25 -18.54 5.23
N PHE A 9 -39.98 -18.99 4.00
CA PHE A 9 -38.62 -19.23 3.53
C PHE A 9 -37.88 -17.88 3.57
N LEU A 10 -37.14 -17.66 4.66
CA LEU A 10 -36.13 -16.63 4.72
C LEU A 10 -35.01 -17.05 3.75
N PHE A 11 -35.17 -16.72 2.47
CA PHE A 11 -34.05 -16.66 1.54
C PHE A 11 -33.11 -15.59 2.08
N LEU A 12 -32.13 -16.03 2.90
CA LEU A 12 -30.90 -15.30 3.15
C LEU A 12 -30.28 -15.05 1.78
N THR A 13 -30.59 -13.91 1.19
CA THR A 13 -29.84 -13.37 0.08
C THR A 13 -28.42 -13.20 0.61
N LEU A 14 -27.52 -14.13 0.28
CA LEU A 14 -26.09 -13.83 0.33
C LEU A 14 -25.95 -12.55 -0.48
N ALA A 15 -25.77 -11.42 0.19
CA ALA A 15 -25.24 -10.24 -0.47
C ALA A 15 -23.79 -10.61 -0.76
N TRP A 16 -23.50 -10.95 -2.01
CA TRP A 16 -22.14 -11.18 -2.52
C TRP A 16 -21.42 -9.83 -2.48
N ALA A 17 -21.02 -9.42 -1.28
CA ALA A 17 -20.44 -8.12 -1.00
C ALA A 17 -18.99 -8.11 -1.48
N GLN A 18 -18.59 -7.00 -2.12
CA GLN A 18 -17.18 -6.71 -2.30
C GLN A 18 -16.51 -6.59 -0.93
N THR A 19 -15.26 -7.05 -0.81
CA THR A 19 -14.48 -6.88 0.43
C THR A 19 -13.11 -6.32 0.10
N LEU A 20 -12.64 -5.41 0.96
CA LEU A 20 -11.27 -4.91 0.99
C LEU A 20 -10.80 -5.03 2.43
N ASN A 21 -9.72 -5.78 2.65
CA ASN A 21 -9.07 -5.88 3.95
C ASN A 21 -7.58 -5.65 3.76
N CYS A 22 -7.03 -4.60 4.37
CA CYS A 22 -5.60 -4.33 4.40
C CYS A 22 -5.11 -4.46 5.84
N ASP A 23 -3.98 -5.14 6.04
CA ASP A 23 -3.46 -5.46 7.38
C ASP A 23 -2.83 -4.29 8.13
N ALA A 24 -2.64 -3.15 7.45
CA ALA A 24 -2.03 -1.96 8.03
C ALA A 24 -2.49 -0.69 7.32
N THR A 25 -2.48 0.41 8.07
CA THR A 25 -2.72 1.76 7.56
C THR A 25 -1.60 2.73 7.94
N GLU A 26 -0.77 2.42 8.94
CA GLU A 26 0.29 3.30 9.39
C GLU A 26 1.66 2.78 8.97
N VAL A 27 2.49 3.67 8.44
CA VAL A 27 3.84 3.38 7.98
C VAL A 27 4.81 4.32 8.70
N ARG A 28 5.74 3.74 9.45
CA ARG A 28 6.73 4.45 10.25
C ARG A 28 8.12 4.32 9.67
N PHE A 29 8.78 5.46 9.51
CA PHE A 29 10.21 5.58 9.29
C PHE A 29 10.84 6.11 10.56
N ASP A 30 11.87 5.44 11.06
CA ASP A 30 12.59 5.80 12.28
C ASP A 30 14.06 5.43 12.13
N PHE A 31 14.86 6.45 11.82
CA PHE A 31 16.30 6.35 11.66
C PHE A 31 17.06 6.45 13.00
N ALA A 32 16.37 6.54 14.13
CA ALA A 32 16.95 6.32 15.46
C ALA A 32 16.71 4.89 15.97
N ALA A 33 15.92 4.07 15.25
CA ALA A 33 15.65 2.71 15.65
C ALA A 33 16.96 1.89 15.75
N PRO A 34 17.20 1.17 16.86
CA PRO A 34 18.48 0.52 17.13
C PRO A 34 18.68 -0.77 16.34
N SER A 35 17.62 -1.32 15.74
CA SER A 35 17.69 -2.58 14.96
C SER A 35 18.64 -2.44 13.77
N GLY A 36 19.43 -3.49 13.52
CA GLY A 36 20.47 -3.54 12.49
C GLY A 36 20.03 -3.19 11.06
N PRO A 37 20.97 -3.07 10.12
CA PRO A 37 20.64 -2.86 8.73
C PRO A 37 20.00 -4.15 8.18
N VAL A 38 18.68 -4.18 8.11
CA VAL A 38 17.95 -5.30 7.49
C VAL A 38 17.81 -5.00 6.02
N GLN A 39 18.55 -5.71 5.18
CA GLN A 39 18.40 -5.68 3.74
C GLN A 39 17.25 -6.58 3.30
N VAL A 40 16.43 -6.09 2.37
CA VAL A 40 15.32 -6.85 1.78
C VAL A 40 15.34 -6.64 0.27
N VAL A 41 15.21 -7.74 -0.47
CA VAL A 41 14.98 -7.70 -1.91
C VAL A 41 13.50 -7.37 -2.14
N ALA A 42 13.25 -6.21 -2.75
CA ALA A 42 11.91 -5.78 -3.11
C ALA A 42 11.46 -6.40 -4.46
N PRO A 43 10.17 -6.28 -4.84
CA PRO A 43 9.65 -6.92 -6.04
C PRO A 43 10.24 -6.41 -7.35
N ASP A 44 10.87 -5.23 -7.34
CA ASP A 44 11.59 -4.68 -8.49
C ASP A 44 13.01 -5.27 -8.66
N GLY A 45 13.39 -6.23 -7.80
CA GLY A 45 14.69 -6.92 -7.83
C GLY A 45 15.82 -6.21 -7.11
N ASN A 46 15.59 -4.99 -6.62
CA ASN A 46 16.59 -4.20 -5.91
C ASN A 46 16.61 -4.54 -4.41
N THR A 47 17.79 -4.40 -3.80
CA THR A 47 17.95 -4.55 -2.35
C THR A 47 17.87 -3.19 -1.67
N TYR A 48 17.03 -3.09 -0.64
CA TYR A 48 16.86 -1.89 0.16
C TYR A 48 17.12 -2.16 1.63
N TYR A 49 17.73 -1.20 2.32
CA TYR A 49 17.84 -1.23 3.77
C TYR A 49 16.54 -0.78 4.42
N ARG A 50 16.17 -1.40 5.53
CA ARG A 50 15.18 -0.87 6.45
C ARG A 50 15.69 0.41 7.12
N ALA A 51 14.83 1.42 7.27
CA ALA A 51 15.15 2.63 8.01
C ALA A 51 15.50 2.29 9.46
N SER A 52 16.75 2.56 9.83
CA SER A 52 17.30 2.36 11.17
C SER A 52 18.58 3.16 11.34
N LEU A 53 19.06 3.31 12.58
CA LEU A 53 20.29 4.02 12.86
C LEU A 53 21.51 3.38 12.18
N PRO A 54 21.72 2.05 12.24
CA PRO A 54 22.84 1.42 11.54
C PRO A 54 22.80 1.60 10.01
N ALA A 55 21.60 1.56 9.41
CA ALA A 55 21.45 1.77 7.97
C ALA A 55 21.74 3.23 7.58
N TYR A 56 21.36 4.19 8.42
CA TYR A 56 21.67 5.61 8.20
C TYR A 56 23.18 5.88 8.32
N LEU A 57 23.84 5.33 9.33
CA LEU A 57 25.29 5.49 9.49
C LEU A 57 26.06 4.87 8.31
N ALA A 58 25.69 3.66 7.88
CA ALA A 58 26.29 3.03 6.70
C ALA A 58 26.06 3.84 5.42
N PHE A 59 24.90 4.49 5.30
CA PHE A 59 24.61 5.43 4.22
C PHE A 59 25.53 6.66 4.28
N LEU A 60 25.71 7.29 5.44
CA LEU A 60 26.62 8.42 5.58
C LEU A 60 28.07 8.05 5.27
N ASP A 61 28.53 6.88 5.74
CA ASP A 61 29.90 6.39 5.51
C ASP A 61 30.18 6.13 4.02
N ALA A 62 29.18 5.70 3.26
CA ALA A 62 29.30 5.46 1.82
C ALA A 62 29.28 6.75 0.99
N LEU A 63 28.94 7.90 1.58
CA LEU A 63 28.81 9.22 0.91
C LEU A 63 28.05 9.21 -0.43
N PRO A 64 26.87 8.56 -0.53
CA PRO A 64 26.08 8.56 -1.76
C PRO A 64 25.34 9.89 -1.94
N SER A 65 24.95 10.21 -3.18
CA SER A 65 24.10 11.36 -3.49
C SER A 65 22.68 11.19 -2.93
N SER A 66 22.11 9.99 -3.03
CA SER A 66 20.83 9.63 -2.40
C SER A 66 20.74 8.14 -2.08
N GLY A 67 19.80 7.77 -1.20
CA GLY A 67 19.56 6.41 -0.76
C GLY A 67 18.11 6.21 -0.36
N ARG A 68 17.56 5.03 -0.70
CA ARG A 68 16.16 4.69 -0.41
C ARG A 68 16.07 3.62 0.66
N PHE A 69 15.14 3.81 1.57
CA PHE A 69 14.97 2.95 2.74
C PHE A 69 13.53 2.46 2.86
N LEU A 70 13.39 1.18 3.19
CA LEU A 70 12.11 0.60 3.59
C LEU A 70 11.66 1.17 4.94
N PRO A 71 10.35 1.15 5.25
CA PRO A 71 9.86 1.57 6.55
C PRO A 71 10.52 0.77 7.66
N THR A 72 10.79 1.42 8.79
CA THR A 72 11.16 0.71 10.02
C THR A 72 10.07 -0.29 10.38
N GLN A 73 8.81 0.13 10.24
CA GLN A 73 7.66 -0.71 10.49
C GLN A 73 6.45 -0.26 9.65
N VAL A 74 5.73 -1.24 9.13
CA VAL A 74 4.33 -1.10 8.71
C VAL A 74 3.46 -1.64 9.83
N VAL A 75 2.76 -0.74 10.55
CA VAL A 75 2.10 -1.06 11.83
C VAL A 75 0.85 -1.90 11.58
N GLY A 76 0.80 -3.08 12.19
CA GLY A 76 -0.27 -4.06 11.97
C GLY A 76 0.04 -5.10 10.89
N ALA A 77 1.00 -4.83 10.01
CA ALA A 77 1.36 -5.77 8.95
C ALA A 77 2.18 -6.95 9.49
N SER A 78 1.81 -8.16 9.05
CA SER A 78 2.48 -9.41 9.45
C SER A 78 3.97 -9.45 9.08
N SER A 79 4.35 -8.83 7.95
CA SER A 79 5.75 -8.74 7.49
C SER A 79 6.50 -7.56 8.11
N GLY A 80 5.77 -6.54 8.59
CA GLY A 80 6.30 -5.25 9.01
C GLY A 80 7.00 -4.44 7.91
N LEU A 81 6.90 -4.85 6.63
CA LEU A 81 7.66 -4.29 5.49
C LEU A 81 6.79 -3.64 4.41
N TYR A 82 5.60 -4.19 4.21
CA TYR A 82 4.64 -3.78 3.20
C TYR A 82 3.24 -4.02 3.74
N VAL A 83 2.27 -3.31 3.18
CA VAL A 83 0.85 -3.54 3.46
C VAL A 83 0.37 -4.68 2.58
N THR A 84 -0.33 -5.64 3.17
CA THR A 84 -1.00 -6.72 2.42
C THR A 84 -2.49 -6.43 2.37
N CYS A 85 -3.04 -6.35 1.17
CA CYS A 85 -4.47 -6.19 0.95
C CYS A 85 -5.05 -7.45 0.29
N THR A 86 -6.13 -7.98 0.86
CA THR A 86 -6.97 -9.00 0.23
C THR A 86 -8.25 -8.35 -0.27
N VAL A 87 -8.50 -8.50 -1.57
CA VAL A 87 -9.65 -7.92 -2.25
C VAL A 87 -10.49 -9.03 -2.83
N THR A 88 -11.79 -9.05 -2.52
CA THR A 88 -12.74 -9.96 -3.17
C THR A 88 -13.77 -9.16 -3.94
N THR A 89 -13.92 -9.47 -5.22
CA THR A 89 -14.87 -8.79 -6.11
C THR A 89 -16.02 -9.72 -6.48
N PRO A 90 -17.27 -9.22 -6.54
CA PRO A 90 -18.41 -10.02 -6.93
C PRO A 90 -18.38 -10.34 -8.44
N ASN A 91 -19.17 -11.32 -8.86
CA ASN A 91 -19.43 -11.63 -10.27
C ASN A 91 -20.42 -10.63 -10.92
N ARG A 92 -20.15 -9.33 -10.78
CA ARG A 92 -20.85 -8.23 -11.46
C ARG A 92 -19.79 -7.25 -12.00
N GLY A 93 -20.12 -6.58 -13.11
CA GLY A 93 -19.22 -5.60 -13.72
C GLY A 93 -18.77 -4.54 -12.71
N GLY A 94 -17.53 -4.05 -12.88
CA GLY A 94 -16.92 -3.03 -12.02
C GLY A 94 -17.35 -1.59 -12.29
N GLY A 95 -18.44 -1.39 -13.05
CA GLY A 95 -19.07 -0.07 -13.24
C GLY A 95 -18.32 0.88 -14.19
N GLY A 96 -17.04 0.66 -14.45
CA GLY A 96 -16.32 1.26 -15.58
C GLY A 96 -15.74 2.65 -15.29
N GLY A 97 -14.44 2.69 -15.01
CA GLY A 97 -13.60 3.89 -15.10
C GLY A 97 -12.94 4.06 -16.49
N THR A 98 -12.27 5.19 -16.71
CA THR A 98 -11.48 5.41 -17.95
C THR A 98 -10.05 4.87 -17.86
N LEU A 99 -9.50 4.74 -16.64
CA LEU A 99 -8.14 4.26 -16.37
C LEU A 99 -8.12 3.13 -15.34
N CYS A 100 -8.14 3.45 -14.04
CA CYS A 100 -8.26 2.45 -12.99
C CYS A 100 -9.73 2.03 -12.87
N GLY A 101 -10.01 0.74 -12.72
CA GLY A 101 -11.38 0.25 -12.73
C GLY A 101 -12.04 0.24 -14.12
N ALA A 102 -11.26 0.35 -15.21
CA ALA A 102 -11.80 0.30 -16.56
C ALA A 102 -12.48 -1.04 -16.90
N GLY A 103 -13.53 -0.95 -17.73
CA GLY A 103 -14.30 -2.10 -18.20
C GLY A 103 -15.03 -2.84 -17.07
N THR A 104 -14.60 -4.07 -16.79
CA THR A 104 -15.24 -4.92 -15.75
C THR A 104 -14.46 -4.96 -14.44
N THR A 105 -13.43 -4.12 -14.30
CA THR A 105 -12.55 -4.10 -13.13
C THR A 105 -13.00 -3.09 -12.08
N ARG A 106 -12.60 -3.29 -10.82
CA ARG A 106 -12.76 -2.32 -9.72
C ARG A 106 -11.42 -1.67 -9.44
N CYS A 107 -11.42 -0.41 -9.02
CA CYS A 107 -10.22 0.32 -8.69
C CYS A 107 -9.93 0.29 -7.19
N LEU A 108 -8.75 -0.19 -6.79
CA LEU A 108 -8.21 0.03 -5.44
C LEU A 108 -7.43 1.34 -5.44
N ARG A 109 -7.92 2.32 -4.69
CA ARG A 109 -7.32 3.64 -4.57
C ARG A 109 -6.67 3.85 -3.21
N LEU A 110 -5.56 4.58 -3.24
CA LEU A 110 -4.77 5.01 -2.10
C LEU A 110 -4.98 6.50 -1.83
N SER A 111 -5.11 6.87 -0.56
CA SER A 111 -4.88 8.25 -0.12
C SER A 111 -3.98 8.26 1.11
N VAL A 112 -3.38 9.42 1.41
CA VAL A 112 -2.45 9.59 2.53
C VAL A 112 -2.83 10.81 3.36
N THR A 113 -2.63 10.71 4.67
CA THR A 113 -2.70 11.82 5.62
C THR A 113 -1.44 11.84 6.49
N GLY A 114 -1.19 13.00 7.11
CA GLY A 114 0.02 13.26 7.88
C GLY A 114 1.17 13.78 7.01
N THR A 115 2.21 14.25 7.69
CA THR A 115 3.41 14.81 7.06
C THR A 115 4.65 14.28 7.76
N LEU A 116 5.63 13.85 6.99
CA LEU A 116 6.95 13.53 7.52
C LEU A 116 7.67 14.84 7.91
N PRO A 117 8.36 14.88 9.06
CA PRO A 117 9.21 16.01 9.43
C PRO A 117 10.41 16.12 8.48
N ALA A 118 11.21 17.18 8.62
CA ALA A 118 12.46 17.35 7.88
C ALA A 118 13.67 16.75 8.64
N PRO A 119 14.71 16.24 7.93
CA PRO A 119 14.69 15.78 6.54
C PRO A 119 13.72 14.58 6.48
N LEU A 120 13.57 13.76 5.47
CA LEU A 120 12.27 13.11 5.18
C LEU A 120 11.27 14.15 4.67
N SER A 121 10.36 13.66 3.84
CA SER A 121 9.34 14.47 3.18
C SER A 121 8.39 13.53 2.46
N ASN A 122 7.10 13.86 2.42
CA ASN A 122 6.11 13.15 1.64
C ASN A 122 6.49 13.12 0.14
N ASN A 123 7.19 14.15 -0.36
CA ASN A 123 7.64 14.24 -1.75
C ASN A 123 8.75 13.24 -2.11
N ARG A 124 9.34 12.62 -1.08
CA ARG A 124 10.43 11.64 -1.20
C ARG A 124 9.98 10.24 -0.84
N VAL A 125 8.67 10.03 -0.72
CA VAL A 125 8.09 8.72 -0.56
C VAL A 125 7.81 8.12 -1.93
N TYR A 126 8.15 6.85 -2.07
CA TYR A 126 7.91 6.06 -3.27
C TYR A 126 7.02 4.88 -2.94
N VAL A 127 6.15 4.50 -3.88
CA VAL A 127 5.19 3.41 -3.72
C VAL A 127 5.32 2.46 -4.91
N LEU A 128 5.23 1.17 -4.63
CA LEU A 128 5.15 0.09 -5.61
C LEU A 128 3.96 -0.80 -5.26
N GLY A 129 3.11 -1.08 -6.24
CA GLY A 129 2.02 -2.05 -6.15
C GLY A 129 2.44 -3.39 -6.74
N GLN A 130 2.38 -4.45 -5.93
CA GLN A 130 2.69 -5.81 -6.34
C GLN A 130 1.40 -6.67 -6.32
N VAL A 131 1.15 -7.37 -7.42
CA VAL A 131 0.12 -8.42 -7.47
C VAL A 131 0.78 -9.73 -7.07
N VAL A 132 0.34 -10.32 -5.95
CA VAL A 132 0.86 -11.60 -5.46
C VAL A 132 0.05 -12.76 -6.04
N SER A 133 -1.28 -12.60 -6.09
CA SER A 133 -2.19 -13.60 -6.64
C SER A 133 -3.52 -12.98 -7.06
N GLY A 134 -4.31 -13.74 -7.82
CA GLY A 134 -5.61 -13.33 -8.33
C GLY A 134 -5.51 -12.51 -9.62
N ASN A 135 -6.66 -12.14 -10.17
CA ASN A 135 -6.74 -11.39 -11.41
C ASN A 135 -6.78 -9.89 -11.12
N ALA A 136 -5.60 -9.28 -11.05
CA ALA A 136 -5.42 -7.85 -10.85
C ALA A 136 -4.23 -7.33 -11.65
N THR A 137 -4.25 -6.03 -11.95
CA THR A 137 -3.18 -5.30 -12.61
C THR A 137 -2.70 -4.19 -11.69
N SER A 138 -1.39 -4.10 -11.49
CA SER A 138 -0.76 -2.95 -10.84
C SER A 138 -0.53 -1.84 -11.85
N HIS A 139 -0.91 -0.61 -11.50
CA HIS A 139 -0.58 0.58 -12.29
C HIS A 139 0.82 1.12 -11.99
N PHE A 140 1.45 0.62 -10.92
CA PHE A 140 2.77 1.02 -10.46
C PHE A 140 3.61 -0.23 -10.10
N PRO A 141 4.02 -1.05 -11.10
CA PRO A 141 4.80 -2.27 -10.85
C PRO A 141 6.26 -1.99 -10.44
N GLY A 142 6.72 -0.75 -10.62
CA GLY A 142 7.99 -0.24 -10.09
C GLY A 142 7.74 0.92 -9.13
N PHE A 143 8.76 1.27 -8.33
CA PHE A 143 8.66 2.40 -7.39
C PHE A 143 8.46 3.72 -8.13
N ALA A 144 7.29 4.32 -7.93
CA ALA A 144 6.95 5.67 -8.39
C ALA A 144 6.80 6.61 -7.21
N SER A 145 7.00 7.92 -7.40
CA SER A 145 6.80 8.89 -6.32
C SER A 145 5.33 8.86 -5.85
N LEU A 146 5.12 9.03 -4.55
CA LEU A 146 3.80 9.06 -3.95
C LEU A 146 2.92 10.15 -4.58
N SER A 147 3.50 11.31 -4.93
CA SER A 147 2.78 12.38 -5.62
C SER A 147 2.26 11.96 -6.99
N SER A 148 3.04 11.22 -7.79
CA SER A 148 2.60 10.69 -9.07
C SER A 148 1.50 9.64 -8.91
N VAL A 149 1.58 8.79 -7.88
CA VAL A 149 0.53 7.81 -7.58
C VAL A 149 -0.77 8.49 -7.19
N LEU A 150 -0.73 9.50 -6.30
CA LEU A 150 -1.92 10.22 -5.85
C LEU A 150 -2.57 11.05 -6.97
N ALA A 151 -1.77 11.55 -7.92
CA ALA A 151 -2.27 12.26 -9.10
C ALA A 151 -2.87 11.32 -10.16
N TYR A 152 -2.42 10.07 -10.23
CA TYR A 152 -2.94 9.09 -11.17
C TYR A 152 -4.32 8.61 -10.73
N ASP A 153 -5.35 9.03 -11.48
CA ASP A 153 -6.74 8.63 -11.26
C ASP A 153 -7.07 8.65 -9.75
N GLY A 154 -6.92 9.80 -9.10
CA GLY A 154 -7.23 10.00 -7.67
C GLY A 154 -6.66 8.93 -6.72
N GLY A 155 -5.43 8.45 -6.99
CA GLY A 155 -4.75 7.42 -6.21
C GLY A 155 -4.93 5.98 -6.71
N GLY A 156 -5.33 5.76 -7.96
CA GLY A 156 -5.59 4.43 -8.52
C GLY A 156 -4.35 3.54 -8.56
N LEU A 157 -4.28 2.54 -7.66
CA LEU A 157 -3.09 1.71 -7.50
C LEU A 157 -3.22 0.37 -8.22
N PHE A 158 -4.42 -0.23 -8.19
CA PHE A 158 -4.69 -1.51 -8.86
C PHE A 158 -6.06 -1.53 -9.53
N SER A 159 -6.14 -2.18 -10.69
CA SER A 159 -7.40 -2.64 -11.29
C SER A 159 -7.61 -4.11 -10.96
N ILE A 160 -8.73 -4.48 -10.35
CA ILE A 160 -9.06 -5.84 -9.91
C ILE A 160 -10.25 -6.36 -10.73
N ALA A 161 -10.09 -7.49 -11.41
CA ALA A 161 -11.16 -8.08 -12.23
C ALA A 161 -12.36 -8.49 -11.37
N ARG A 162 -13.54 -8.66 -12.01
CA ARG A 162 -14.72 -9.24 -11.35
C ARG A 162 -14.49 -10.72 -11.00
N ASN A 163 -15.27 -11.22 -10.04
CA ASN A 163 -15.28 -12.63 -9.63
C ASN A 163 -13.88 -13.16 -9.27
N THR A 164 -13.10 -12.40 -8.51
CA THR A 164 -11.75 -12.81 -8.10
C THR A 164 -11.48 -12.46 -6.65
N THR A 165 -10.61 -13.25 -6.03
CA THR A 165 -9.92 -12.88 -4.79
C THR A 165 -8.47 -12.62 -5.16
N ALA A 166 -8.02 -11.39 -4.95
CA ALA A 166 -6.66 -10.95 -5.22
C ALA A 166 -5.92 -10.66 -3.91
N THR A 167 -4.65 -11.08 -3.85
CA THR A 167 -3.73 -10.66 -2.80
C THR A 167 -2.74 -9.68 -3.39
N LEU A 168 -2.69 -8.49 -2.81
CA LEU A 168 -1.91 -7.36 -3.27
C LEU A 168 -0.96 -6.92 -2.16
N ARG A 169 0.23 -6.45 -2.54
CA ARG A 169 1.19 -5.84 -1.61
C ARG A 169 1.50 -4.42 -2.03
N ILE A 170 1.59 -3.53 -1.05
CA ILE A 170 1.93 -2.12 -1.25
C ILE A 170 3.24 -1.87 -0.51
N TRP A 171 4.30 -1.67 -1.28
CA TRP A 171 5.64 -1.41 -0.80
C TRP A 171 5.88 0.09 -0.78
N LEU A 172 6.57 0.56 0.26
CA LEU A 172 6.92 1.97 0.41
C LEU A 172 8.43 2.12 0.59
N LEU A 173 8.98 3.23 0.13
CA LEU A 173 10.33 3.66 0.44
C LEU A 173 10.31 5.14 0.80
N VAL A 174 11.29 5.58 1.59
CA VAL A 174 11.63 7.00 1.74
C VAL A 174 13.05 7.23 1.23
N GLU A 175 13.26 8.32 0.50
CA GLU A 175 14.57 8.75 0.05
C GLU A 175 15.19 9.77 0.99
N LEU A 176 16.45 9.53 1.34
CA LEU A 176 17.37 10.50 1.94
C LEU A 176 18.41 10.94 0.91
N LEU A 177 18.82 12.19 1.00
CA LEU A 177 19.91 12.78 0.25
C LEU A 177 21.16 12.80 1.13
N GLY A 178 22.35 12.71 0.53
CA GLY A 178 23.61 12.79 1.28
C GLY A 178 23.82 14.12 2.02
N THR A 179 23.05 15.15 1.65
CA THR A 179 23.05 16.48 2.29
C THR A 179 22.00 16.65 3.39
N ASP A 180 21.15 15.65 3.64
CA ASP A 180 20.16 15.71 4.70
C ASP A 180 20.81 15.62 6.09
N ALA A 181 20.44 16.55 6.96
CA ALA A 181 20.82 16.52 8.37
C ALA A 181 19.57 16.51 9.26
N PHE A 182 19.46 15.51 10.14
CA PHE A 182 18.41 15.44 11.16
C PHE A 182 18.69 16.47 12.27
N THR A 183 17.84 17.48 12.41
CA THR A 183 18.00 18.57 13.40
C THR A 183 16.97 18.55 14.52
N GLY A 184 15.85 17.83 14.37
CA GLY A 184 14.73 17.86 15.34
C GLY A 184 13.95 16.56 15.51
N GLY A 185 14.30 15.48 14.80
CA GLY A 185 13.69 14.16 14.97
C GLY A 185 14.02 13.18 13.86
N TYR A 186 14.30 11.92 14.21
CA TYR A 186 14.75 10.88 13.27
C TYR A 186 13.60 10.02 12.71
N SER A 187 12.35 10.38 13.04
CA SER A 187 11.20 9.54 12.76
C SER A 187 10.00 10.31 12.24
N GLY A 188 9.20 9.67 11.39
CA GLY A 188 7.92 10.16 10.93
C GLY A 188 6.97 9.03 10.57
N THR A 189 5.67 9.32 10.65
CA THR A 189 4.61 8.34 10.33
C THR A 189 3.68 8.91 9.27
N LEU A 190 3.29 8.07 8.32
CA LEU A 190 2.24 8.35 7.35
C LEU A 190 1.07 7.42 7.58
N THR A 191 -0.14 7.95 7.45
CA THR A 191 -1.37 7.14 7.50
C THR A 191 -1.95 7.03 6.11
N PHE A 192 -2.17 5.81 5.66
CA PHE A 192 -2.74 5.46 4.37
C PHE A 192 -4.18 4.98 4.54
N THR A 193 -5.04 5.41 3.63
CA THR A 193 -6.41 4.92 3.51
C THR A 193 -6.58 4.22 2.17
N TYR A 194 -7.26 3.09 2.19
CA TYR A 194 -7.51 2.25 1.02
C TYR A 194 -9.01 2.18 0.77
N ARG A 195 -9.41 2.41 -0.48
CA ARG A 195 -10.82 2.30 -0.90
C ARG A 195 -10.93 1.48 -2.16
N LEU A 196 -11.89 0.55 -2.19
CA LEU A 196 -12.25 -0.18 -3.40
C LEU A 196 -13.50 0.48 -4.00
N GLN A 197 -13.38 0.95 -5.24
CA GLN A 197 -14.47 1.58 -5.97
C GLN A 197 -14.83 0.75 -7.19
N ALA A 198 -16.12 0.48 -7.36
CA ALA A 198 -16.70 0.30 -8.68
C ALA A 198 -17.23 1.67 -9.04
N ASP A 199 -16.60 2.32 -10.02
CA ASP A 199 -17.02 3.64 -10.46
C ASP A 199 -18.38 3.55 -11.17
#